data_AF-A0A366ESG0-F1
#
_entry.id   AF-A0A366ESG0-F1
#
_cell.length_a   1.000
_cell.length_b   1.000
_cell.length_c   1.000
_cell.angle_alpha   90.00
_cell.angle_beta   90.00
_cell.angle_gamma   90.00
#
_symmetry.space_group_name_H-M   'P 1'
#
loop_
_entity.id
_entity.type
_entity.pdbx_description
1 polymer ?
#
loop_
_entity_poly.entity_id
_entity_poly.type
_entity_poly.pdbx_seq_one_letter_code
_entity_poly.pdbx_strand_id
1 'polypeptide(L)'
;MCMYQGEALPGANHNKESELSALRIITVSFLLIVFMIVGCSQSDGLHNKDFEKAVYSMVKDQDNKVIKVRSLADFKWGKAYLFEPYTPEEYIEKQLGVEFEDPSNIRSRDDIYLMVFLNEDKVVQYAELKRQRTSFSIGEKDYLSPSEDVLKIER
;
A
#
# COMPACT_ATOMS: atom_id res chain seq x y z
N MET A 1 -30.68 58.82 -58.17
CA MET A 1 -30.14 57.67 -58.94
C MET A 1 -28.64 57.96 -59.08
N CYS A 2 -27.68 57.23 -58.50
CA CYS A 2 -27.50 55.80 -58.19
C CYS A 2 -26.91 55.63 -56.77
N MET A 3 -27.45 54.71 -55.96
CA MET A 3 -26.96 53.36 -55.62
C MET A 3 -25.70 53.27 -54.75
N TYR A 4 -25.91 52.71 -53.55
CA TYR A 4 -24.94 52.15 -52.62
C TYR A 4 -24.08 51.06 -53.27
N GLN A 5 -22.79 51.04 -52.96
CA GLN A 5 -21.96 49.85 -53.00
C GLN A 5 -21.16 49.79 -51.70
N GLY A 6 -21.66 48.98 -50.76
CA GLY A 6 -20.89 48.50 -49.62
C GLY A 6 -20.30 47.15 -50.00
N GLU A 7 -18.98 47.08 -50.13
CA GLU A 7 -18.27 45.82 -50.28
C GLU A 7 -18.18 45.12 -48.92
N ALA A 8 -18.76 43.93 -48.81
CA ALA A 8 -18.59 43.06 -47.66
C ALA A 8 -17.30 42.24 -47.85
N LEU A 9 -16.34 42.40 -46.93
CA LEU A 9 -15.14 41.56 -46.85
C LEU A 9 -15.48 40.18 -46.25
N PRO A 10 -15.21 39.05 -46.95
CA PRO A 10 -15.32 37.73 -46.36
C PRO A 10 -13.91 37.26 -45.95
N GLY A 11 -13.61 37.20 -44.65
CA GLY A 11 -12.26 36.78 -44.26
C GLY A 11 -11.97 36.55 -42.78
N ALA A 12 -12.95 36.15 -41.95
CA ALA A 12 -12.70 36.05 -40.51
C ALA A 12 -13.37 34.87 -39.77
N ASN A 13 -13.76 33.79 -40.47
CA ASN A 13 -14.45 32.66 -39.83
C ASN A 13 -13.63 31.36 -39.78
N HIS A 14 -12.88 31.04 -40.84
CA HIS A 14 -12.18 29.73 -40.91
C HIS A 14 -11.08 29.52 -39.86
N ASN A 15 -10.43 30.59 -39.39
CA ASN A 15 -9.29 30.46 -38.46
C ASN A 15 -9.74 30.36 -37.00
N LYS A 16 -10.93 30.85 -36.64
CA LYS A 16 -11.37 30.88 -35.24
C LYS A 16 -11.90 29.52 -34.77
N GLU A 17 -12.52 28.75 -35.67
CA GLU A 17 -13.00 27.41 -35.35
C GLU A 17 -11.85 26.39 -35.23
N SER A 18 -10.77 26.55 -36.02
CA SER A 18 -9.55 25.77 -35.86
C SER A 18 -8.80 26.10 -34.56
N GLU A 19 -8.75 27.37 -34.17
CA GLU A 19 -8.13 27.80 -32.91
C GLU A 19 -8.94 27.31 -31.69
N LEU A 20 -10.28 27.38 -31.76
CA LEU A 20 -11.16 26.96 -30.66
C LEU A 20 -11.18 25.43 -30.48
N SER A 21 -11.07 24.67 -31.57
CA SER A 21 -10.91 23.20 -31.52
C SER A 21 -9.54 22.78 -31.01
N ALA A 22 -8.47 23.47 -31.42
CA ALA A 22 -7.13 23.27 -30.88
C ALA A 22 -7.05 23.57 -29.37
N LEU A 23 -7.68 24.65 -28.89
CA LEU A 23 -7.75 24.95 -27.46
C LEU A 23 -8.45 23.84 -26.66
N ARG A 24 -9.57 23.29 -27.17
CA ARG A 24 -10.29 22.19 -26.51
C ARG A 24 -9.43 20.93 -26.41
N ILE A 25 -8.68 20.59 -27.46
CA ILE A 25 -7.78 19.44 -27.47
C ILE A 25 -6.63 19.62 -26.49
N ILE A 26 -6.02 20.82 -26.45
CA ILE A 26 -4.95 21.14 -25.49
C ILE A 26 -5.46 21.03 -24.05
N THR A 27 -6.67 21.54 -23.79
CA THR A 27 -7.26 21.51 -22.44
C THR A 27 -7.52 20.08 -21.97
N VAL A 28 -8.08 19.22 -22.84
CA VAL A 28 -8.32 17.80 -22.53
C VAL A 28 -7.00 17.05 -22.33
N SER A 29 -6.01 17.30 -23.18
CA SER A 29 -4.69 16.67 -23.10
C SER A 29 -3.95 17.02 -21.81
N PHE A 30 -4.01 18.30 -21.40
CA PHE A 30 -3.41 18.75 -20.14
C PHE A 30 -4.10 18.13 -18.91
N LEU A 31 -5.43 18.01 -18.94
CA LEU A 31 -6.21 17.40 -17.85
C LEU A 31 -5.93 15.89 -17.70
N LEU A 32 -5.63 15.21 -18.81
CA LEU A 32 -5.27 13.79 -18.85
C LEU A 32 -3.83 13.55 -18.33
N ILE A 33 -2.90 14.48 -18.59
CA ILE A 33 -1.52 14.44 -18.07
C ILE A 33 -1.51 14.69 -16.56
N VAL A 34 -2.33 15.61 -16.05
CA VAL A 34 -2.44 15.89 -14.60
C VAL A 34 -2.97 14.68 -13.83
N PHE A 35 -3.78 13.82 -14.44
CA PHE A 35 -4.28 12.60 -13.81
C PHE A 35 -3.19 11.51 -13.65
N MET A 36 -2.17 11.51 -14.51
CA MET A 36 -1.05 10.56 -14.44
C MET A 36 -0.07 10.85 -13.29
N ILE A 37 -0.03 12.08 -12.77
CA ILE A 37 0.96 12.51 -11.76
C ILE A 37 0.53 12.24 -10.30
N VAL A 38 -0.67 11.68 -10.09
CA VAL A 38 -1.17 11.30 -8.73
C VAL A 38 -0.77 9.86 -8.35
N GLY A 39 0.05 9.20 -9.16
CA GLY A 39 0.68 7.93 -8.83
C GLY A 39 1.91 8.11 -7.93
N CYS A 40 1.75 8.64 -6.71
CA CYS A 40 2.75 8.44 -5.68
C CYS A 40 2.70 6.97 -5.23
N SER A 41 3.31 6.07 -5.99
CA SER A 41 3.71 4.77 -5.45
C SER A 41 4.92 5.03 -4.57
N GLN A 42 4.66 5.30 -3.30
CA GLN A 42 5.69 5.14 -2.30
C GLN A 42 5.99 3.64 -2.27
N SER A 43 6.98 3.23 -3.08
CA SER A 43 7.58 1.91 -3.01
C SER A 43 8.44 1.89 -1.76
N ASP A 44 7.79 2.01 -0.60
CA ASP A 44 8.36 1.43 0.60
C ASP A 44 8.46 -0.05 0.25
N GLY A 45 9.70 -0.56 0.22
CA GLY A 45 9.93 -1.96 -0.09
C GLY A 45 9.03 -2.83 0.79
N LEU A 46 8.77 -4.07 0.35
CA LEU A 46 7.97 -5.04 1.08
C LEU A 46 8.27 -5.07 2.59
N HIS A 47 9.50 -4.74 3.02
CA HIS A 47 9.92 -4.59 4.41
C HIS A 47 9.39 -3.32 5.11
N ASN A 48 8.36 -3.44 5.96
CA ASN A 48 7.82 -2.31 6.73
C ASN A 48 8.53 -2.11 8.08
N LYS A 49 9.63 -1.36 8.04
CA LYS A 49 10.41 -0.98 9.23
C LYS A 49 9.70 -0.01 10.17
N ASP A 50 8.73 0.77 9.68
CA ASP A 50 8.02 1.73 10.53
C ASP A 50 6.97 1.02 11.39
N PHE A 51 6.30 -0.01 10.84
CA PHE A 51 5.48 -0.94 11.61
C PHE A 51 6.31 -1.66 12.67
N GLU A 52 7.53 -2.13 12.34
CA GLU A 52 8.43 -2.76 13.31
C GLU A 52 8.78 -1.84 14.48
N LYS A 53 9.13 -0.57 14.20
CA LYS A 53 9.43 0.43 15.24
C LYS A 53 8.21 0.71 16.11
N ALA A 54 7.02 0.77 15.52
CA ALA A 54 5.78 0.99 16.24
C ALA A 54 5.48 -0.19 17.18
N VAL A 55 5.54 -1.43 16.68
CA VAL A 55 5.39 -2.65 17.50
C VAL A 55 6.46 -2.71 18.59
N TYR A 56 7.72 -2.43 18.24
CA TYR A 56 8.82 -2.42 19.20
C TYR A 56 8.53 -1.48 20.38
N SER A 57 8.03 -0.27 20.09
CA SER A 57 7.69 0.74 21.09
C SER A 57 6.51 0.30 21.97
N MET A 58 5.49 -0.33 21.38
CA MET A 58 4.34 -0.87 22.11
C MET A 58 4.74 -2.00 23.07
N VAL A 59 5.67 -2.86 22.67
CA VAL A 59 6.15 -4.01 23.49
C VAL A 59 7.02 -3.55 24.66
N LYS A 60 7.81 -2.48 24.46
CA LYS A 60 8.68 -1.90 25.49
C LYS A 60 7.90 -1.43 26.72
N ASP A 61 6.68 -0.96 26.52
CA ASP A 61 5.74 -0.66 27.60
C ASP A 61 5.17 -1.96 28.18
N GLN A 62 5.53 -2.27 29.43
CA GLN A 62 5.18 -3.52 30.10
C GLN A 62 3.69 -3.65 30.43
N ASP A 63 2.94 -2.55 30.41
CA ASP A 63 1.50 -2.57 30.68
C ASP A 63 0.69 -2.93 29.41
N ASN A 64 1.28 -2.75 28.22
CA ASN A 64 0.65 -3.13 26.96
C ASN A 64 0.68 -4.64 26.77
N LYS A 65 -0.50 -5.26 26.68
CA LYS A 65 -0.67 -6.70 26.42
C LYS A 65 -1.26 -7.00 25.05
N VAL A 66 -1.70 -5.98 24.34
CA VAL A 66 -2.41 -6.08 23.06
C VAL A 66 -1.94 -4.97 22.14
N ILE A 67 -1.73 -5.31 20.88
CA ILE A 67 -1.50 -4.39 19.78
C ILE A 67 -2.67 -4.51 18.81
N LYS A 68 -3.21 -3.36 18.40
CA LYS A 68 -4.20 -3.26 17.34
C LYS A 68 -3.49 -3.05 16.01
N VAL A 69 -3.29 -4.14 15.26
CA VAL A 69 -2.48 -4.13 14.03
C VAL A 69 -3.00 -3.10 13.02
N ARG A 70 -4.32 -2.94 12.89
CA ARG A 70 -4.91 -1.95 11.97
C ARG A 70 -4.53 -0.51 12.32
N SER A 71 -4.31 -0.21 13.60
CA SER A 71 -3.91 1.14 14.02
C SER A 71 -2.47 1.50 13.67
N LEU A 72 -1.62 0.50 13.40
CA LEU A 72 -0.21 0.67 13.06
C LEU A 72 0.08 0.44 11.57
N ALA A 73 -0.73 -0.37 10.90
CA ALA A 73 -0.63 -0.63 9.47
C ALA A 73 -1.42 0.41 8.66
N ASP A 74 -0.72 1.44 8.17
CA ASP A 74 -1.26 2.57 7.40
C ASP A 74 -1.44 2.29 5.89
N PHE A 75 -1.45 1.01 5.52
CA PHE A 75 -1.59 0.52 4.15
C PHE A 75 -2.81 -0.41 4.00
N LYS A 76 -3.24 -0.67 2.76
CA LYS A 76 -4.35 -1.60 2.49
C LYS A 76 -3.88 -3.05 2.64
N TRP A 77 -4.52 -3.79 3.54
CA TRP A 77 -4.33 -5.23 3.71
C TRP A 77 -5.66 -5.91 4.03
N GLY A 78 -5.79 -7.19 3.69
CA GLY A 78 -6.95 -8.03 3.96
C GLY A 78 -6.65 -9.16 4.95
N LYS A 79 -5.42 -9.70 4.92
CA LYS A 79 -4.95 -10.76 5.83
C LYS A 79 -3.55 -10.41 6.36
N ALA A 80 -3.27 -10.74 7.62
CA ALA A 80 -1.93 -10.69 8.17
C ALA A 80 -1.61 -12.00 8.90
N TYR A 81 -0.55 -12.69 8.49
CA TYR A 81 -0.10 -13.94 9.07
C TYR A 81 1.07 -13.68 10.01
N LEU A 82 1.15 -14.44 11.10
CA LEU A 82 2.25 -14.39 12.05
C LEU A 82 2.97 -15.73 12.03
N PHE A 83 4.26 -15.70 11.68
CA PHE A 83 5.12 -16.88 11.66
C PHE A 83 6.13 -16.81 12.81
N GLU A 84 6.29 -17.95 13.48
CA GLU A 84 7.21 -18.11 14.59
C GLU A 84 8.66 -18.23 14.09
N PRO A 85 9.65 -18.00 14.98
CA PRO A 85 11.04 -18.31 14.67
C PRO A 85 11.21 -19.74 14.16
N TYR A 86 12.21 -19.97 13.30
CA TYR A 86 12.50 -21.25 12.66
C TYR A 86 11.46 -21.79 11.67
N THR A 87 10.50 -20.97 11.24
CA THR A 87 9.53 -21.37 10.20
C THR A 87 10.22 -21.50 8.84
N PRO A 88 10.13 -22.65 8.14
CA PRO A 88 10.64 -22.80 6.77
C PRO A 88 9.83 -22.01 5.74
N GLU A 89 10.48 -21.50 4.70
CA GLU A 89 9.86 -20.76 3.60
C GLU A 89 8.72 -21.57 2.95
N GLU A 90 8.92 -22.86 2.73
CA GLU A 90 7.91 -23.73 2.09
C GLU A 90 6.63 -23.84 2.93
N TYR A 91 6.74 -23.69 4.25
CA TYR A 91 5.58 -23.63 5.14
C TYR A 91 4.90 -22.27 5.08
N ILE A 92 5.68 -21.18 5.00
CA ILE A 92 5.15 -19.81 4.84
C ILE A 92 4.30 -19.75 3.56
N GLU A 93 4.86 -20.10 2.41
CA GLU A 93 4.16 -20.07 1.12
C GLU A 93 2.86 -20.89 1.14
N LYS A 94 2.91 -22.08 1.76
CA LYS A 94 1.73 -22.95 1.90
C LYS A 94 0.62 -22.27 2.71
N GLN A 95 0.95 -21.54 3.78
CA GLN A 95 -0.04 -20.82 4.59
C GLN A 95 -0.57 -19.56 3.91
N LEU A 96 0.30 -18.86 3.17
CA LEU A 96 -0.08 -17.67 2.41
C LEU A 96 -0.95 -18.00 1.20
N GLY A 97 -0.73 -19.18 0.60
CA GLY A 97 -1.38 -19.59 -0.65
C GLY A 97 -0.78 -18.93 -1.91
N VAL A 98 0.39 -18.28 -1.76
CA VAL A 98 1.14 -17.62 -2.83
C VAL A 98 2.64 -17.82 -2.62
N GLU A 99 3.40 -17.72 -3.72
CA GLU A 99 4.86 -17.69 -3.67
C GLU A 99 5.36 -16.49 -2.87
N PHE A 100 6.35 -16.72 -2.02
CA PHE A 100 6.95 -15.72 -1.16
C PHE A 100 8.37 -16.16 -0.79
N GLU A 101 9.35 -15.51 -1.43
CA GLU A 101 10.76 -15.63 -1.04
C GLU A 101 10.97 -14.88 0.28
N ASP A 102 11.33 -15.59 1.35
CA ASP A 102 11.51 -15.02 2.69
C ASP A 102 12.82 -14.22 2.78
N PRO A 103 12.76 -12.88 2.82
CA PRO A 103 13.96 -12.06 2.89
C PRO A 103 14.55 -11.98 4.31
N SER A 104 13.81 -12.42 5.33
CA SER A 104 14.21 -12.34 6.74
C SER A 104 15.07 -13.53 7.18
N ASN A 105 15.03 -14.63 6.41
CA ASN A 105 15.66 -15.91 6.72
C ASN A 105 15.24 -16.42 8.12
N ILE A 106 13.94 -16.32 8.44
CA ILE A 106 13.40 -16.64 9.77
C ILE A 106 13.64 -18.09 10.15
N ARG A 107 13.76 -18.98 9.16
CA ARG A 107 14.13 -20.40 9.34
C ARG A 107 15.38 -20.62 10.20
N SER A 108 16.32 -19.67 10.18
CA SER A 108 17.58 -19.76 10.92
C SER A 108 17.67 -18.80 12.12
N ARG A 109 16.59 -18.06 12.41
CA ARG A 109 16.56 -17.01 13.42
C ARG A 109 15.64 -17.37 14.57
N ASP A 110 16.03 -16.94 15.76
CA ASP A 110 15.31 -17.14 17.04
C ASP A 110 14.85 -15.82 17.68
N ASP A 111 15.27 -14.69 17.11
CA ASP A 111 15.14 -13.35 17.64
C ASP A 111 13.91 -12.59 17.12
N ILE A 112 13.25 -13.11 16.08
CA ILE A 112 12.11 -12.48 15.41
C ILE A 112 10.93 -13.43 15.19
N TYR A 113 9.74 -12.85 15.16
CA TYR A 113 8.59 -13.38 14.43
C TYR A 113 8.49 -12.64 13.09
N LEU A 114 7.97 -13.30 12.06
CA LEU A 114 7.72 -12.67 10.76
C LEU A 114 6.22 -12.43 10.60
N MET A 115 5.82 -11.18 10.43
CA MET A 115 4.44 -10.83 10.10
C MET A 115 4.34 -10.51 8.62
N VAL A 116 3.46 -11.19 7.88
CA VAL A 116 3.30 -11.02 6.42
C VAL A 116 1.88 -10.56 6.11
N PHE A 117 1.75 -9.46 5.38
CA PHE A 117 0.48 -8.82 5.03
C PHE A 117 0.12 -9.07 3.58
N LEU A 118 -1.11 -9.54 3.35
CA LEU A 118 -1.66 -9.78 2.03
C LEU A 118 -2.84 -8.86 1.75
N ASN A 119 -2.95 -8.38 0.51
CA ASN A 119 -4.16 -7.77 -0.03
C ASN A 119 -4.53 -8.47 -1.34
N GLU A 120 -5.76 -9.00 -1.44
CA GLU A 120 -6.24 -9.69 -2.65
C GLU A 120 -5.25 -10.74 -3.15
N ASP A 121 -4.80 -11.61 -2.23
CA ASP A 121 -3.83 -12.69 -2.46
C ASP A 121 -2.48 -12.22 -3.05
N LYS A 122 -2.06 -10.99 -2.73
CA LYS A 122 -0.71 -10.50 -3.01
C LYS A 122 -0.05 -10.04 -1.74
N VAL A 123 1.20 -10.43 -1.53
CA VAL A 123 2.00 -9.89 -0.42
C VAL A 123 2.22 -8.41 -0.70
N VAL A 124 1.73 -7.56 0.21
CA VAL A 124 1.90 -6.11 0.11
C VAL A 124 3.06 -5.63 0.96
N GLN A 125 3.22 -6.21 2.15
CA GLN A 125 4.30 -5.87 3.10
C GLN A 125 4.60 -7.04 4.04
N TYR A 126 5.76 -7.02 4.70
CA TYR A 126 6.15 -7.88 5.80
C TYR A 126 6.88 -7.05 6.87
N ALA A 127 6.96 -7.57 8.09
CA ALA A 127 7.67 -6.94 9.20
C ALA A 127 8.35 -7.98 10.11
N GLU A 128 9.58 -7.71 10.52
CA GLU A 128 10.37 -8.50 11.45
C GLU A 128 10.12 -8.05 12.91
N LEU A 129 9.29 -8.78 13.63
CA LEU A 129 8.91 -8.45 15.00
C LEU A 129 9.91 -9.04 16.00
N LYS A 130 10.81 -8.20 16.52
CA LYS A 130 11.76 -8.61 17.56
C LYS A 130 11.05 -9.10 18.80
N ARG A 131 11.43 -10.28 19.29
CA ARG A 131 10.83 -10.92 20.47
C ARG A 131 10.88 -10.07 21.73
N GLN A 132 11.99 -9.35 21.98
CA GLN A 132 12.20 -8.57 23.22
C GLN A 132 11.87 -9.33 24.52
N ARG A 133 12.19 -10.64 24.57
CA ARG A 133 11.82 -11.57 25.67
C ARG A 133 10.30 -11.73 25.87
N THR A 134 9.53 -11.53 24.80
CA THR A 134 8.09 -11.75 24.74
C THR A 134 7.75 -12.72 23.61
N SER A 135 6.55 -13.28 23.69
CA SER A 135 5.94 -14.05 22.61
C SER A 135 4.76 -13.28 22.03
N PHE A 136 4.53 -13.46 20.73
CA PHE A 136 3.39 -12.87 20.05
C PHE A 136 2.39 -13.97 19.70
N SER A 137 1.10 -13.70 19.85
CA SER A 137 0.05 -14.65 19.52
C SER A 137 -1.14 -13.95 18.87
N ILE A 138 -1.72 -14.60 17.85
CA ILE A 138 -2.99 -14.20 17.24
C ILE A 138 -4.18 -15.01 17.76
N GLY A 139 -3.95 -15.85 18.79
CA GLY A 139 -4.93 -16.80 19.33
C GLY A 139 -5.09 -18.03 18.44
N GLU A 140 -6.28 -18.62 18.43
CA GLU A 140 -6.61 -19.81 17.63
C GLU A 140 -6.92 -19.47 16.15
N LYS A 141 -6.39 -18.35 15.65
CA LYS A 141 -6.66 -17.85 14.30
C LYS A 141 -5.52 -18.18 13.37
N ASP A 142 -5.83 -18.46 12.12
CA ASP A 142 -4.81 -18.66 11.08
C ASP A 142 -4.21 -17.33 10.59
N TYR A 143 -5.01 -16.26 10.61
CA TYR A 143 -4.60 -14.92 10.22
C TYR A 143 -5.42 -13.84 10.94
N LEU A 144 -4.90 -12.63 10.98
CA LEU A 144 -5.63 -11.42 11.36
C LEU A 144 -6.31 -10.80 10.13
N SER A 145 -7.41 -10.10 10.35
CA SER A 145 -8.07 -9.26 9.35
C SER A 145 -8.23 -7.84 9.89
N PRO A 146 -8.55 -6.82 9.05
CA PRO A 146 -8.78 -5.48 9.57
C PRO A 146 -9.93 -5.36 10.58
N SER A 147 -10.87 -6.31 10.59
CA SER A 147 -11.94 -6.41 11.61
C SER A 147 -11.53 -7.19 12.85
N GLU A 148 -10.49 -8.02 12.75
CA GLU A 148 -9.99 -8.90 13.80
C GLU A 148 -8.46 -8.83 13.86
N ASP A 149 -7.96 -7.74 14.44
CA ASP A 149 -6.58 -7.25 14.29
C ASP A 149 -5.75 -7.31 15.58
N VAL A 150 -6.16 -8.16 16.53
CA VAL A 150 -5.56 -8.23 17.86
C VAL A 150 -4.33 -9.13 17.84
N LEU A 151 -3.16 -8.51 18.00
CA LEU A 151 -1.91 -9.19 18.30
C LEU A 151 -1.68 -9.15 19.82
N LYS A 152 -1.59 -10.31 20.47
CA LYS A 152 -1.35 -10.42 21.90
C LYS A 152 0.15 -10.45 22.19
N ILE A 153 0.55 -9.83 23.30
CA ILE A 153 1.91 -9.87 23.84
C ILE A 153 1.87 -10.74 25.10
N GLU A 154 2.68 -11.80 25.10
CA GLU A 154 2.81 -12.74 26.20
C GLU A 154 4.20 -12.57 26.84
N ARG A 155 4.23 -12.38 28.17
CA ARG A 155 5.43 -12.09 28.97
C ARG A 155 5.61 -13.14 30.06
#